data_AF-A0A5C4S725-F1
#
_entry.id   AF-A0A5C4S725-F1
#
_cell.length_a   1.000
_cell.length_b   1.000
_cell.length_c   1.000
_cell.angle_alpha   90.00
_cell.angle_beta   90.00
_cell.angle_gamma   90.00
#
_symmetry.space_group_name_H-M   'P 1'
#
loop_
_entity.id
_entity.type
_entity.pdbx_description
1 polymer ?
#
loop_
_entity_poly.entity_id
_entity_poly.type
_entity_poly.pdbx_seq_one_letter_code
_entity_poly.pdbx_strand_id
1 'polypeptide(L)'
;MKKKERLESMTGGSTTEYRRIFSNKGDFIKSLVEIVSVIALVVGAVIGAYSYKEYRYNNLININNALYVQDREIYKKMEGKKNVFGLFIQRSSDMSIIDGSNKLLESCAGNKLSFVWRDVPDLYEKLYQVDGFYNEDRVCLRDALDTAENILYLIYNVHDADVLTNHAQEIGVETWYAYIEEVGENPLFLAAIYKGIKYRYIDKEFARFLYNRMNNSKHIKETLIVIYHEMTNASWVDSVGEK
;
A
#
# COMPACT_ATOMS: atom_id res chain seq x y z
N MET A 1 -72.91 -25.82 65.90
CA MET A 1 -72.52 -25.70 64.48
C MET A 1 -72.17 -24.25 64.11
N LYS A 2 -71.20 -23.61 64.79
CA LYS A 2 -70.75 -22.21 64.54
C LYS A 2 -69.28 -22.03 64.95
N LYS A 3 -68.37 -22.85 64.41
CA LYS A 3 -66.92 -22.70 64.67
C LYS A 3 -66.04 -23.02 63.44
N LYS A 4 -66.66 -23.18 62.26
CA LYS A 4 -65.97 -23.50 61.01
C LYS A 4 -65.91 -22.34 60.02
N GLU A 5 -66.67 -21.26 60.23
CA GLU A 5 -66.72 -20.09 59.33
C GLU A 5 -65.80 -18.93 59.74
N ARG A 6 -65.03 -19.05 60.83
CA ARG A 6 -64.11 -17.98 61.29
C ARG A 6 -62.64 -18.19 60.93
N LEU A 7 -62.30 -19.28 60.25
CA LEU A 7 -60.92 -19.60 59.85
C LEU A 7 -60.63 -19.37 58.36
N GLU A 8 -61.65 -19.15 57.54
CA GLU A 8 -61.48 -18.91 56.09
C GLU A 8 -61.45 -17.42 55.71
N SER A 9 -61.74 -16.50 56.63
CA SER A 9 -61.68 -15.05 56.35
C SER A 9 -60.35 -14.38 56.70
N MET A 10 -59.39 -15.09 57.31
CA MET A 10 -58.09 -14.51 57.71
C MET A 10 -56.90 -14.97 56.86
N THR A 11 -57.09 -15.85 55.87
CA THR A 11 -56.01 -16.37 55.02
C THR A 11 -56.00 -15.82 53.58
N GLY A 12 -57.02 -15.06 53.18
CA GLY A 12 -57.11 -14.45 51.84
C GLY A 12 -56.37 -13.11 51.67
N GLY A 13 -56.04 -12.43 52.78
CA GLY A 13 -55.33 -11.14 52.76
C GLY A 13 -53.81 -11.28 52.55
N SER A 14 -53.19 -12.32 53.11
CA SER A 14 -51.72 -12.44 53.08
C SER A 14 -51.18 -12.96 51.75
N THR A 15 -51.90 -13.83 51.03
CA THR A 15 -51.38 -14.41 49.77
C THR A 15 -51.32 -13.38 48.63
N THR A 16 -52.22 -12.41 48.60
CA THR A 16 -52.27 -11.34 47.58
C THR A 16 -51.22 -10.26 47.85
N GLU A 17 -50.98 -9.93 49.13
CA GLU A 17 -50.00 -8.94 49.56
C GLU A 17 -48.56 -9.48 49.44
N TYR A 18 -48.33 -10.75 49.78
CA TYR A 18 -47.05 -11.43 49.53
C TYR A 18 -46.78 -11.57 48.01
N ARG A 19 -47.78 -11.89 47.17
CA ARG A 19 -47.59 -11.89 45.70
C ARG A 19 -47.21 -10.51 45.14
N ARG A 20 -47.77 -9.41 45.65
CA ARG A 20 -47.38 -8.05 45.26
C ARG A 20 -45.96 -7.69 45.67
N ILE A 21 -45.53 -8.05 46.88
CA ILE A 21 -44.17 -7.78 47.38
C ILE A 21 -43.12 -8.60 46.60
N PHE A 22 -43.43 -9.86 46.27
CA PHE A 22 -42.55 -10.69 45.43
C PHE A 22 -42.54 -10.24 43.96
N SER A 23 -43.67 -9.77 43.41
CA SER A 23 -43.73 -9.16 42.07
C SER A 23 -42.86 -7.90 42.01
N ASN A 24 -43.03 -6.95 42.95
CA ASN A 24 -42.23 -5.73 43.00
C ASN A 24 -40.72 -6.01 43.18
N LYS A 25 -40.34 -7.05 43.94
CA LYS A 25 -38.93 -7.46 44.06
C LYS A 25 -38.40 -8.10 42.77
N GLY A 26 -39.20 -8.90 42.08
CA GLY A 26 -38.83 -9.49 40.79
C GLY A 26 -38.66 -8.42 39.71
N ASP A 27 -39.56 -7.44 39.64
CA ASP A 27 -39.50 -6.32 38.72
C ASP A 27 -38.32 -5.38 39.03
N PHE A 28 -38.03 -5.16 40.32
CA PHE A 28 -36.85 -4.40 40.75
C PHE A 28 -35.54 -5.10 40.39
N ILE A 29 -35.41 -6.41 40.65
CA ILE A 29 -34.22 -7.20 40.31
C ILE A 29 -34.03 -7.23 38.78
N LYS A 30 -35.10 -7.40 38.02
CA LYS A 30 -35.05 -7.39 36.55
C LYS A 30 -34.58 -6.04 36.00
N SER A 31 -35.12 -4.93 36.53
CA SER A 31 -34.68 -3.57 36.17
C SER A 31 -33.20 -3.34 36.52
N LEU A 32 -32.73 -3.87 37.65
CA LEU A 32 -31.32 -3.75 38.08
C LEU A 32 -30.38 -4.54 37.17
N VAL A 33 -30.79 -5.76 36.75
CA VAL A 33 -30.04 -6.57 35.78
C VAL A 33 -30.00 -5.90 34.41
N GLU A 34 -31.09 -5.31 33.95
CA GLU A 34 -31.14 -4.56 32.69
C GLU A 34 -30.18 -3.35 32.73
N ILE A 35 -30.18 -2.58 33.82
CA ILE A 35 -29.27 -1.43 34.01
C ILE A 35 -27.80 -1.87 34.00
N VAL A 36 -27.44 -2.92 34.76
CA VAL A 36 -26.07 -3.43 34.80
C VAL A 36 -25.64 -3.96 33.43
N SER A 37 -26.53 -4.61 32.69
CA SER A 37 -26.26 -5.11 31.35
C SER A 37 -26.01 -3.97 30.35
N VAL A 38 -26.80 -2.90 30.42
CA VAL A 38 -26.59 -1.69 29.59
C VAL A 38 -25.26 -1.02 29.94
N ILE A 39 -24.94 -0.87 31.22
CA ILE A 39 -23.65 -0.29 31.66
C ILE A 39 -22.48 -1.15 31.16
N ALA A 40 -22.55 -2.48 31.29
CA ALA A 40 -21.51 -3.38 30.81
C ALA A 40 -21.31 -3.28 29.29
N LEU A 41 -22.40 -3.13 28.52
CA LEU A 41 -22.35 -3.00 27.07
C LEU A 41 -21.73 -1.65 26.65
N VAL A 42 -22.09 -0.55 27.31
CA VAL A 42 -21.50 0.77 27.08
C VAL A 42 -20.01 0.77 27.43
N VAL A 43 -19.63 0.22 28.59
CA VAL A 43 -18.22 0.11 28.99
C VAL A 43 -17.44 -0.78 28.01
N GLY A 44 -18.00 -1.91 27.60
CA GLY A 44 -17.39 -2.80 26.60
C GLY A 44 -17.20 -2.11 25.24
N ALA A 45 -18.18 -1.34 24.77
CA ALA A 45 -18.08 -0.57 23.53
C ALA A 45 -16.99 0.51 23.62
N VAL A 46 -16.88 1.20 24.76
CA VAL A 46 -15.83 2.20 24.99
C VAL A 46 -14.46 1.56 25.00
N ILE A 47 -14.25 0.47 25.74
CA ILE A 47 -12.98 -0.28 25.77
C ILE A 47 -12.63 -0.77 24.35
N GLY A 48 -13.60 -1.36 23.64
CA GLY A 48 -13.41 -1.82 22.27
C GLY A 48 -12.99 -0.69 21.31
N ALA A 49 -13.62 0.49 21.44
CA ALA A 49 -13.25 1.66 20.65
C ALA A 49 -11.82 2.16 20.97
N TYR A 50 -11.43 2.18 22.25
CA TYR A 50 -10.06 2.53 22.65
C TYR A 50 -9.03 1.52 22.13
N SER A 51 -9.26 0.22 22.30
CA SER A 51 -8.37 -0.83 21.80
C SER A 51 -8.27 -0.83 20.28
N TYR A 52 -9.37 -0.55 19.57
CA TYR A 52 -9.35 -0.38 18.13
C TYR A 52 -8.49 0.81 17.70
N LYS A 53 -8.64 1.96 18.38
CA LYS A 53 -7.83 3.15 18.11
C LYS A 53 -6.34 2.91 18.38
N GLU A 54 -6.01 2.25 19.49
CA GLU A 54 -4.63 1.90 19.85
C GLU A 54 -4.02 0.90 18.87
N TYR A 55 -4.76 -0.14 18.48
CA TYR A 55 -4.35 -1.09 17.45
C TYR A 55 -4.04 -0.39 16.12
N ARG A 56 -4.93 0.50 15.68
CA ARG A 56 -4.74 1.30 14.46
C ARG A 56 -3.48 2.16 14.53
N TYR A 57 -3.26 2.84 15.65
CA TYR A 57 -2.07 3.67 15.88
C TYR A 57 -0.77 2.86 15.86
N ASN A 58 -0.73 1.72 16.56
CA ASN A 58 0.43 0.84 16.57
C ASN A 58 0.72 0.25 15.19
N ASN A 59 -0.33 -0.11 14.44
CA ASN A 59 -0.17 -0.59 13.07
C ASN A 59 0.42 0.47 12.15
N LEU A 60 -0.03 1.73 12.27
CA LEU A 60 0.52 2.86 11.52
C LEU A 60 2.02 3.06 11.81
N ILE A 61 2.43 3.02 13.08
CA ILE A 61 3.84 3.11 13.47
C ILE A 61 4.65 1.98 12.84
N ASN A 62 4.15 0.75 12.89
CA ASN A 62 4.84 -0.41 12.34
C ASN A 62 5.01 -0.31 10.82
N ILE A 63 3.97 0.11 10.10
CA ILE A 63 4.02 0.38 8.66
C ILE A 63 5.07 1.44 8.36
N ASN A 64 5.02 2.60 9.03
CA ASN A 64 6.00 3.68 8.82
C ASN A 64 7.44 3.20 9.06
N ASN A 65 7.67 2.46 10.15
CA ASN A 65 9.00 1.90 10.43
C ASN A 65 9.47 0.94 9.32
N ALA A 66 8.59 0.08 8.81
CA ALA A 66 8.93 -0.84 7.72
C ALA A 66 9.29 -0.08 6.44
N LEU A 67 8.51 0.96 6.08
CA LEU A 67 8.77 1.82 4.93
C LEU A 67 10.12 2.55 5.07
N TYR A 68 10.42 3.13 6.23
CA TYR A 68 11.71 3.77 6.50
C TYR A 68 12.90 2.80 6.45
N VAL A 69 12.71 1.54 6.87
CA VAL A 69 13.75 0.52 6.76
C VAL A 69 14.02 0.21 5.28
N GLN A 70 12.98 0.03 4.47
CA GLN A 70 13.11 -0.22 3.04
C GLN A 70 13.76 0.96 2.30
N ASP A 71 13.39 2.19 2.62
CA ASP A 71 14.02 3.40 2.09
C ASP A 71 15.52 3.48 2.45
N ARG A 72 15.86 3.16 3.70
CA ARG A 72 17.26 3.09 4.13
C ARG A 72 18.05 2.02 3.38
N GLU A 73 17.42 0.91 3.01
CA GLU A 73 18.07 -0.11 2.19
C GLU A 73 18.33 0.37 0.76
N ILE A 74 17.41 1.15 0.16
CA ILE A 74 17.63 1.82 -1.11
C ILE A 74 18.82 2.79 -0.99
N TYR A 75 18.82 3.65 0.02
CA TYR A 75 19.92 4.59 0.27
C TYR A 75 21.28 3.88 0.44
N LYS A 76 21.33 2.79 1.21
CA LYS A 76 22.55 1.98 1.39
C LYS A 76 23.04 1.35 0.08
N LYS A 77 22.12 0.95 -0.82
CA LYS A 77 22.49 0.44 -2.15
C LYS A 77 23.07 1.53 -3.04
N MET A 78 22.62 2.78 -2.85
CA MET A 78 23.16 3.95 -3.56
C MET A 78 24.53 4.37 -3.01
N GLU A 79 24.76 4.21 -1.71
CA GLU A 79 25.98 4.63 -1.03
C GLU A 79 27.24 4.04 -1.69
N GLY A 80 28.07 4.92 -2.26
CA GLY A 80 29.30 4.52 -2.96
C GLY A 80 29.13 3.98 -4.37
N LYS A 81 27.90 3.84 -4.89
CA LYS A 81 27.62 3.27 -6.21
C LYS A 81 27.15 4.31 -7.23
N LYS A 82 28.08 4.81 -8.06
CA LYS A 82 27.80 5.85 -9.08
C LYS A 82 26.76 5.41 -10.11
N ASN A 83 26.77 4.14 -10.50
CA ASN A 83 25.80 3.55 -11.44
C ASN A 83 24.36 3.68 -10.93
N VAL A 84 24.14 3.55 -9.63
CA VAL A 84 22.78 3.62 -9.05
C VAL A 84 22.31 5.07 -8.95
N PHE A 85 23.21 6.02 -8.65
CA PHE A 85 22.88 7.46 -8.69
C PHE A 85 22.41 7.93 -10.06
N GLY A 86 22.83 7.26 -11.15
CA GLY A 86 22.36 7.54 -12.50
C GLY A 86 20.83 7.46 -12.66
N LEU A 87 20.14 6.71 -11.79
CA LEU A 87 18.67 6.60 -11.79
C LEU A 87 17.97 7.94 -11.57
N PHE A 88 18.58 8.81 -10.75
CA PHE A 88 18.00 10.07 -10.28
C PHE A 88 18.42 11.28 -11.12
N ILE A 89 19.19 11.05 -12.19
CA ILE A 89 19.55 12.10 -13.13
C ILE A 89 18.32 12.42 -13.97
N GLN A 90 18.05 13.71 -14.15
CA GLN A 90 16.98 14.19 -15.02
C GLN A 90 17.49 14.43 -16.44
N ARG A 91 16.63 14.14 -17.41
CA ARG A 91 16.90 14.43 -18.81
C ARG A 91 16.93 15.95 -19.03
N SER A 92 17.86 16.42 -19.86
CA SER A 92 17.88 17.82 -20.30
C SER A 92 16.72 18.13 -21.24
N SER A 93 16.05 19.27 -21.04
CA SER A 93 14.84 19.64 -21.77
C SER A 93 15.04 19.90 -23.27
N ASP A 94 16.28 20.19 -23.68
CA ASP A 94 16.69 20.43 -25.07
C ASP A 94 17.01 19.15 -25.86
N MET A 95 17.07 18.00 -25.18
CA MET A 95 17.43 16.72 -25.78
C MET A 95 16.18 15.95 -26.23
N SER A 96 16.31 15.24 -27.36
CA SER A 96 15.28 14.29 -27.79
C SER A 96 15.05 13.22 -26.71
N ILE A 97 13.84 12.65 -26.63
CA ILE A 97 13.51 11.65 -25.61
C ILE A 97 14.41 10.41 -25.74
N ILE A 98 14.70 9.97 -26.97
CA ILE A 98 15.55 8.80 -27.23
C ILE A 98 17.00 9.08 -26.81
N ASP A 99 17.56 10.22 -27.21
CA ASP A 99 18.94 10.59 -26.82
C ASP A 99 19.05 10.79 -25.30
N GLY A 100 18.03 11.41 -24.71
CA GLY A 100 17.93 11.58 -23.26
C GLY A 100 17.88 10.26 -22.52
N SER A 101 17.04 9.33 -22.98
CA SER A 101 16.94 7.98 -22.43
C SER A 101 18.25 7.22 -22.53
N ASN A 102 18.96 7.34 -23.67
CA ASN A 102 20.31 6.80 -23.81
C ASN A 102 21.28 7.42 -22.80
N LYS A 103 21.24 8.74 -22.59
CA LYS A 103 22.11 9.42 -21.61
C LYS A 103 21.81 8.98 -20.17
N LEU A 104 20.55 8.75 -19.82
CA LEU A 104 20.16 8.20 -18.52
C LEU A 104 20.67 6.76 -18.33
N LEU A 105 20.67 5.94 -19.39
CA LEU A 105 21.26 4.62 -19.33
C LEU A 105 22.79 4.68 -19.26
N GLU A 106 23.44 5.54 -20.04
CA GLU A 106 24.90 5.74 -20.00
C GLU A 106 25.37 6.24 -18.63
N SER A 107 24.59 7.06 -17.94
CA SER A 107 24.91 7.52 -16.58
C SER A 107 24.88 6.37 -15.57
N CYS A 108 23.97 5.41 -15.75
CA CYS A 108 23.90 4.19 -14.95
C CYS A 108 24.98 3.18 -15.35
N ALA A 109 25.30 3.06 -16.64
CA ALA A 109 26.35 2.16 -17.13
C ALA A 109 27.76 2.65 -16.75
N GLY A 110 27.95 3.96 -16.58
CA GLY A 110 29.25 4.60 -16.38
C GLY A 110 30.07 4.75 -17.68
N ASN A 111 29.51 4.35 -18.82
CA ASN A 111 30.15 4.38 -20.13
C ASN A 111 29.10 4.45 -21.25
N LYS A 112 29.56 4.48 -22.51
CA LYS A 112 28.67 4.38 -23.68
C LYS A 112 28.10 2.98 -23.78
N LEU A 113 26.79 2.88 -24.07
CA LEU A 113 26.11 1.60 -24.20
C LEU A 113 26.78 0.71 -25.26
N SER A 114 27.01 -0.55 -24.91
CA SER A 114 27.53 -1.58 -25.82
C SER A 114 26.46 -2.15 -26.77
N PHE A 115 25.20 -1.71 -26.63
CA PHE A 115 24.07 -2.24 -27.38
C PHE A 115 23.08 -1.13 -27.75
N VAL A 116 22.25 -1.43 -28.75
CA VAL A 116 21.12 -0.61 -29.15
C VAL A 116 19.84 -1.28 -28.65
N TRP A 117 18.90 -0.46 -28.22
CA TRP A 117 17.57 -0.86 -27.74
C TRP A 117 16.51 0.04 -28.39
N ARG A 118 15.26 -0.44 -28.46
CA ARG A 118 14.16 0.26 -29.15
C ARG A 118 13.08 0.77 -28.20
N ASP A 119 12.71 -0.06 -27.23
CA ASP A 119 11.65 0.20 -26.26
C ASP A 119 11.98 -0.51 -24.94
N VAL A 120 11.14 -0.29 -23.93
CA VAL A 120 11.33 -0.87 -22.58
C VAL A 120 11.36 -2.41 -22.58
N PRO A 121 10.45 -3.13 -23.29
CA PRO A 121 10.56 -4.58 -23.43
C PRO A 121 11.89 -5.05 -24.02
N ASP A 122 12.35 -4.45 -25.12
CA ASP A 122 13.64 -4.78 -25.77
C ASP A 122 14.82 -4.46 -24.83
N LEU A 123 14.80 -3.32 -24.14
CA LEU A 123 15.81 -2.97 -23.13
C LEU A 123 15.93 -4.06 -22.08
N TYR A 124 14.81 -4.50 -21.50
CA TYR A 124 14.81 -5.57 -20.49
C TYR A 124 15.47 -6.84 -21.03
N GLU A 125 15.15 -7.25 -22.27
CA GLU A 125 15.77 -8.41 -22.90
C GLU A 125 17.29 -8.23 -23.11
N LYS A 126 17.73 -7.05 -23.53
CA LYS A 126 19.17 -6.74 -23.72
C LYS A 126 19.97 -6.83 -22.42
N LEU A 127 19.39 -6.44 -21.30
CA LEU A 127 20.04 -6.52 -19.99
C LEU A 127 20.39 -7.97 -19.59
N TYR A 128 19.58 -8.95 -20.01
CA TYR A 128 19.74 -10.36 -19.64
C TYR A 128 20.17 -11.27 -20.80
N GLN A 129 20.49 -10.71 -21.97
CA GLN A 129 20.98 -11.48 -23.10
C GLN A 129 22.28 -12.22 -22.74
N VAL A 130 22.34 -13.52 -23.07
CA VAL A 130 23.46 -14.43 -22.77
C VAL A 130 24.78 -13.87 -23.31
N ASP A 131 24.76 -13.42 -24.57
CA ASP A 131 25.89 -12.75 -25.20
C ASP A 131 26.08 -11.37 -24.57
N GLY A 132 27.13 -11.22 -23.76
CA GLY A 132 27.41 -9.99 -23.03
C GLY A 132 26.75 -9.90 -21.67
N PHE A 133 26.24 -11.01 -21.11
CA PHE A 133 25.72 -11.03 -19.73
C PHE A 133 26.74 -10.45 -18.74
N TYR A 134 28.01 -10.82 -18.87
CA TYR A 134 29.11 -10.32 -18.03
C TYR A 134 29.74 -9.01 -18.52
N ASN A 135 29.15 -8.31 -19.51
CA ASN A 135 29.63 -6.99 -19.90
C ASN A 135 29.44 -6.01 -18.73
N GLU A 136 30.46 -5.22 -18.44
CA GLU A 136 30.53 -4.30 -17.31
C GLU A 136 29.37 -3.30 -17.34
N ASP A 137 29.03 -2.74 -18.51
CA ASP A 137 27.92 -1.81 -18.67
C ASP A 137 26.59 -2.46 -18.27
N ARG A 138 26.31 -3.69 -18.72
CA ARG A 138 25.09 -4.43 -18.39
C ARG A 138 25.05 -4.88 -16.94
N VAL A 139 26.20 -5.20 -16.33
CA VAL A 139 26.28 -5.48 -14.88
C VAL A 139 25.87 -4.24 -14.09
N CYS A 140 26.41 -3.07 -14.42
CA CYS A 140 26.06 -1.80 -13.80
C CYS A 140 24.58 -1.44 -13.98
N LEU A 141 24.05 -1.63 -15.20
CA LEU A 141 22.64 -1.39 -15.51
C LEU A 141 21.70 -2.34 -14.76
N ARG A 142 22.07 -3.61 -14.58
CA ARG A 142 21.27 -4.55 -13.78
C ARG A 142 21.29 -4.22 -12.29
N ASP A 143 22.41 -3.76 -11.75
CA ASP A 143 22.48 -3.29 -10.36
C ASP A 143 21.62 -2.02 -10.13
N ALA A 144 21.57 -1.12 -11.13
CA ALA A 144 20.66 0.00 -11.12
C ALA A 144 19.18 -0.44 -11.29
N LEU A 145 18.89 -1.39 -12.19
CA LEU A 145 17.55 -1.98 -12.34
C LEU A 145 17.07 -2.62 -11.02
N ASP A 146 17.91 -3.40 -10.35
CA ASP A 146 17.60 -4.01 -9.06
C ASP A 146 17.26 -2.94 -8.01
N THR A 147 17.87 -1.75 -8.08
CA THR A 147 17.52 -0.62 -7.21
C THR A 147 16.19 0.01 -7.61
N ALA A 148 15.94 0.19 -8.91
CA ALA A 148 14.67 0.68 -9.42
C ALA A 148 13.50 -0.26 -9.04
N GLU A 149 13.74 -1.57 -9.00
CA GLU A 149 12.78 -2.55 -8.48
C GLU A 149 12.50 -2.33 -6.99
N ASN A 150 13.51 -2.07 -6.15
CA ASN A 150 13.26 -1.80 -4.72
C ASN A 150 12.44 -0.52 -4.53
N ILE A 151 12.67 0.51 -5.36
CA ILE A 151 11.86 1.74 -5.37
C ILE A 151 10.42 1.40 -5.75
N LEU A 152 10.21 0.61 -6.80
CA LEU A 152 8.87 0.16 -7.20
C LEU A 152 8.17 -0.62 -6.09
N TYR A 153 8.87 -1.54 -5.42
CA TYR A 153 8.35 -2.28 -4.27
C TYR A 153 8.03 -1.37 -3.08
N LEU A 154 8.83 -0.33 -2.83
CA LEU A 154 8.55 0.64 -1.79
C LEU A 154 7.24 1.38 -2.09
N ILE A 155 7.09 1.88 -3.33
CA ILE A 155 5.87 2.57 -3.77
C ILE A 155 4.66 1.62 -3.71
N TYR A 156 4.84 0.34 -4.06
CA TYR A 156 3.80 -0.68 -3.91
C TYR A 156 3.35 -0.85 -2.45
N ASN A 157 4.30 -1.01 -1.52
CA ASN A 157 4.00 -1.15 -0.10
C ASN A 157 3.33 0.09 0.49
N VAL A 158 3.73 1.29 0.03
CA VAL A 158 3.07 2.55 0.41
C VAL A 158 1.63 2.58 -0.10
N HIS A 159 1.42 2.19 -1.36
CA HIS A 159 0.08 2.14 -1.95
C HIS A 159 -0.83 1.14 -1.24
N ASP A 160 -0.36 -0.08 -0.98
CA ASP A 160 -1.12 -1.07 -0.23
C ASP A 160 -1.46 -0.58 1.19
N ALA A 161 -0.50 0.05 1.87
CA ALA A 161 -0.74 0.68 3.17
C ALA A 161 -1.76 1.83 3.11
N ASP A 162 -1.72 2.66 2.06
CA ASP A 162 -2.67 3.76 1.86
C ASP A 162 -4.09 3.22 1.63
N VAL A 163 -4.25 2.20 0.79
CA VAL A 163 -5.54 1.54 0.53
C VAL A 163 -6.11 0.91 1.81
N LEU A 164 -5.29 0.18 2.57
CA LEU A 164 -5.71 -0.49 3.81
C LEU A 164 -6.03 0.48 4.96
N THR A 165 -5.30 1.59 5.04
CA THR A 165 -5.49 2.54 6.11
C THR A 165 -6.54 3.59 5.76
N ASN A 166 -6.71 3.95 4.48
CA ASN A 166 -7.50 5.09 3.99
C ASN A 166 -7.01 6.44 4.58
N HIS A 167 -5.71 6.56 4.85
CA HIS A 167 -5.11 7.68 5.61
C HIS A 167 -3.90 8.29 4.88
N ALA A 168 -4.06 8.64 3.60
CA ALA A 168 -3.04 9.30 2.76
C ALA A 168 -2.31 10.46 3.46
N GLN A 169 -2.99 11.19 4.35
CA GLN A 169 -2.40 12.33 5.08
C GLN A 169 -1.51 11.94 6.28
N GLU A 170 -1.71 10.77 6.91
CA GLU A 170 -0.97 10.40 8.14
C GLU A 170 0.34 9.67 7.84
N ILE A 171 0.45 9.02 6.68
CA ILE A 171 1.67 8.30 6.25
C ILE A 171 2.62 9.22 5.46
N GLY A 172 2.16 10.40 5.05
CA GLY A 172 2.93 11.27 4.14
C GLY A 172 3.17 10.60 2.79
N VAL A 173 2.16 9.91 2.25
CA VAL A 173 2.27 9.05 1.06
C VAL A 173 2.86 9.76 -0.16
N GLU A 174 2.57 11.06 -0.31
CA GLU A 174 3.10 11.87 -1.40
C GLU A 174 4.63 12.00 -1.37
N THR A 175 5.26 11.93 -0.19
CA THR A 175 6.72 11.90 -0.08
C THR A 175 7.29 10.66 -0.77
N TRP A 176 6.64 9.52 -0.62
CA TRP A 176 7.07 8.28 -1.25
C TRP A 176 6.71 8.23 -2.73
N TYR A 177 5.53 8.73 -3.10
CA TYR A 177 5.13 8.85 -4.50
C TYR A 177 5.98 9.85 -5.29
N ALA A 178 6.73 10.74 -4.62
CA ALA A 178 7.70 11.62 -5.27
C ALA A 178 8.79 10.84 -6.02
N TYR A 179 9.13 9.61 -5.61
CA TYR A 179 10.03 8.75 -6.37
C TYR A 179 9.57 8.56 -7.82
N ILE A 180 8.26 8.52 -8.08
CA ILE A 180 7.74 8.42 -9.46
C ILE A 180 8.14 9.65 -10.28
N GLU A 181 8.10 10.85 -9.70
CA GLU A 181 8.52 12.07 -10.42
C GLU A 181 10.05 12.15 -10.56
N GLU A 182 10.81 11.55 -9.64
CA GLU A 182 12.28 11.57 -9.69
C GLU A 182 12.85 10.56 -10.70
N VAL A 183 12.29 9.36 -10.77
CA VAL A 183 12.84 8.27 -11.60
C VAL A 183 11.90 7.82 -12.72
N GLY A 184 10.70 8.39 -12.84
CA GLY A 184 9.65 7.96 -13.77
C GLY A 184 10.00 8.08 -15.26
N GLU A 185 10.94 8.95 -15.63
CA GLU A 185 11.48 9.02 -17.00
C GLU A 185 12.61 8.03 -17.26
N ASN A 186 13.19 7.44 -16.21
CA ASN A 186 14.36 6.59 -16.36
C ASN A 186 13.97 5.26 -17.01
N PRO A 187 14.60 4.85 -18.13
CA PRO A 187 14.26 3.60 -18.81
C PRO A 187 14.41 2.35 -17.92
N LEU A 188 15.31 2.37 -16.92
CA LEU A 188 15.45 1.26 -15.97
C LEU A 188 14.28 1.18 -14.99
N PHE A 189 13.71 2.31 -14.55
CA PHE A 189 12.51 2.30 -13.72
C PHE A 189 11.28 1.82 -14.52
N LEU A 190 11.16 2.23 -15.78
CA LEU A 190 10.14 1.69 -16.68
C LEU A 190 10.32 0.19 -16.92
N ALA A 191 11.56 -0.29 -17.05
CA ALA A 191 11.86 -1.71 -17.17
C ALA A 191 11.53 -2.50 -15.89
N ALA A 192 11.68 -1.89 -14.70
CA ALA A 192 11.21 -2.48 -13.45
C ALA A 192 9.68 -2.65 -13.44
N ILE A 193 8.93 -1.64 -13.91
CA ILE A 193 7.47 -1.75 -14.07
C ILE A 193 7.10 -2.87 -15.06
N TYR A 194 7.76 -2.90 -16.22
CA TYR A 194 7.56 -3.95 -17.21
C TYR A 194 7.81 -5.35 -16.63
N LYS A 195 8.89 -5.52 -15.86
CA LYS A 195 9.20 -6.74 -15.12
C LYS A 195 8.08 -7.08 -14.12
N GLY A 196 7.58 -6.11 -13.38
CA GLY A 196 6.44 -6.26 -12.44
C GLY A 196 5.22 -6.89 -13.07
N ILE A 197 4.86 -6.43 -14.26
CA ILE A 197 3.72 -6.96 -15.01
C ILE A 197 4.04 -8.34 -15.56
N LYS A 198 5.19 -8.48 -16.24
CA LYS A 198 5.60 -9.72 -16.89
C LYS A 198 5.66 -10.90 -15.91
N TYR A 199 6.12 -10.67 -14.69
CA TYR A 199 6.26 -11.71 -13.65
C TYR A 199 5.19 -11.65 -12.55
N ARG A 200 4.15 -10.83 -12.74
CA ARG A 200 2.93 -10.79 -11.90
C ARG A 200 3.16 -10.53 -10.41
N TYR A 201 4.13 -9.69 -10.08
CA TYR A 201 4.32 -9.23 -8.70
C TYR A 201 3.74 -7.85 -8.44
N ILE A 202 3.13 -7.22 -9.44
CA ILE A 202 2.22 -6.08 -9.25
C ILE A 202 0.78 -6.50 -9.56
N ASP A 203 -0.16 -6.02 -8.75
CA ASP A 203 -1.58 -6.25 -8.97
C ASP A 203 -2.22 -5.16 -9.86
N LYS A 204 -3.47 -5.41 -10.24
CA LYS A 204 -4.24 -4.54 -11.13
C LYS A 204 -4.56 -3.18 -10.51
N GLU A 205 -4.72 -3.12 -9.19
CA GLU A 205 -5.05 -1.88 -8.48
C GLU A 205 -3.83 -0.93 -8.49
N PHE A 206 -2.67 -1.46 -8.12
CA PHE A 206 -1.42 -0.71 -8.20
C PHE A 206 -1.03 -0.33 -9.63
N ALA A 207 -1.24 -1.22 -10.60
CA ALA A 207 -1.01 -0.89 -12.01
C ALA A 207 -1.90 0.28 -12.46
N ARG A 208 -3.16 0.33 -12.01
CA ARG A 208 -4.05 1.47 -12.28
C ARG A 208 -3.56 2.75 -11.62
N PHE A 209 -3.05 2.67 -10.39
CA PHE A 209 -2.41 3.80 -9.72
C PHE A 209 -1.21 4.34 -10.52
N LEU A 210 -0.27 3.46 -10.92
CA LEU A 210 0.88 3.84 -11.75
C LEU A 210 0.46 4.46 -13.07
N TYR A 211 -0.50 3.84 -13.77
CA TYR A 211 -1.05 4.35 -15.01
C TYR A 211 -1.54 5.79 -14.85
N ASN A 212 -2.37 6.05 -13.83
CA ASN A 212 -2.92 7.37 -13.59
C ASN A 212 -1.84 8.39 -13.22
N ARG A 213 -0.93 8.04 -12.29
CA ARG A 213 0.11 8.96 -11.81
C ARG A 213 1.07 9.34 -12.94
N MET A 214 1.58 8.35 -13.67
CA MET A 214 2.57 8.57 -14.73
C MET A 214 1.98 9.27 -15.96
N ASN A 215 0.72 9.00 -16.33
CA ASN A 215 0.05 9.71 -17.44
C ASN A 215 -0.41 11.14 -17.07
N ASN A 216 -0.46 11.49 -15.78
CA ASN A 216 -0.75 12.85 -15.32
C ASN A 216 0.51 13.73 -15.27
N SER A 217 1.69 13.14 -15.16
CA SER A 217 2.96 13.85 -15.23
C SER A 217 3.37 14.08 -16.68
N LYS A 218 3.44 15.36 -17.11
CA LYS A 218 3.66 15.72 -18.52
C LYS A 218 4.94 15.10 -19.10
N HIS A 219 6.04 15.21 -18.36
CA HIS A 219 7.37 14.84 -18.82
C HIS A 219 7.53 13.30 -18.87
N ILE A 220 7.01 12.60 -17.86
CA ILE A 220 6.90 11.13 -17.86
C ILE A 220 6.02 10.65 -19.02
N LYS A 221 4.84 11.24 -19.22
CA LYS A 221 3.92 10.86 -20.30
C LYS A 221 4.57 10.99 -21.68
N GLU A 222 5.28 12.09 -21.93
CA GLU A 222 6.03 12.30 -23.17
C GLU A 222 7.04 11.16 -23.38
N THR A 223 7.76 10.77 -22.33
CA THR A 223 8.70 9.64 -22.35
C THR A 223 7.99 8.31 -22.65
N LEU A 224 6.88 8.02 -21.96
CA LEU A 224 6.09 6.81 -22.16
C LEU A 224 5.62 6.66 -23.60
N ILE A 225 5.14 7.74 -24.23
CA ILE A 225 4.68 7.71 -25.64
C ILE A 225 5.79 7.22 -26.59
N VAL A 226 7.05 7.51 -26.29
CA VAL A 226 8.18 7.19 -27.17
C VAL A 226 8.76 5.81 -26.88
N ILE A 227 9.05 5.50 -25.61
CA ILE A 227 9.82 4.30 -25.26
C ILE A 227 9.02 3.21 -24.55
N TYR A 228 7.79 3.49 -24.11
CA TYR A 228 6.91 2.51 -23.46
C TYR A 228 5.42 2.73 -23.79
N HIS A 229 5.12 2.86 -25.09
CA HIS A 229 3.81 3.29 -25.57
C HIS A 229 2.65 2.41 -25.07
N GLU A 230 2.90 1.13 -24.81
CA GLU A 230 1.92 0.18 -24.28
C GLU A 230 1.29 0.70 -22.98
N MET A 231 2.07 1.27 -22.07
CA MET A 231 1.62 1.82 -20.79
C MET A 231 0.70 3.04 -20.92
N THR A 232 0.65 3.67 -22.09
CA THR A 232 -0.27 4.80 -22.33
C THR A 232 -1.71 4.33 -22.64
N ASN A 233 -1.87 3.06 -23.03
CA ASN A 233 -3.17 2.47 -23.30
C ASN A 233 -3.85 2.01 -22.00
N ALA A 234 -5.12 2.38 -21.79
CA ALA A 234 -5.88 1.94 -20.62
C ALA A 234 -5.96 0.40 -20.49
N SER A 235 -5.96 -0.33 -21.61
CA SER A 235 -5.97 -1.80 -21.61
C SER A 235 -4.65 -2.42 -21.11
N TRP A 236 -3.58 -1.63 -20.95
CA TRP A 236 -2.34 -2.10 -20.32
C TRP A 236 -2.58 -2.59 -18.89
N VAL A 237 -3.45 -1.89 -18.14
CA VAL A 237 -3.84 -2.31 -16.79
C VAL A 237 -4.55 -3.67 -16.82
N ASP A 238 -5.29 -3.96 -17.89
CA ASP A 238 -5.98 -5.23 -18.05
C ASP A 238 -5.04 -6.37 -18.43
N SER A 239 -3.87 -6.08 -18.99
CA SER A 239 -2.85 -7.09 -19.31
C SER A 239 -2.15 -7.67 -18.07
N VAL A 240 -2.34 -7.06 -16.89
CA VAL A 240 -1.77 -7.54 -15.63
C VAL A 240 -2.41 -8.88 -15.25
N GLY A 241 -1.59 -9.93 -15.21
CA GLY A 241 -2.03 -11.30 -14.90
C GLY A 241 -2.55 -12.11 -16.09
N GLU A 242 -2.65 -11.50 -17.27
CA GLU A 242 -3.02 -12.17 -18.52
C GLU A 242 -1.76 -12.53 -19.32
N LYS A 243 -1.30 -13.79 -19.20
CA LYS A 243 -0.45 -14.56 -20.14
C LYS A 243 0.08 -15.82 -19.48
#